data_AF-A0A2U8WEC5-F1
#
_entry.id   AF-A0A2U8WEC5-F1
#
_cell.length_a   1.000
_cell.length_b   1.000
_cell.length_c   1.000
_cell.angle_alpha   90.00
_cell.angle_beta   90.00
_cell.angle_gamma   90.00
#
_symmetry.space_group_name_H-M   'P 1'
#
loop_
_entity.id
_entity.type
_entity.pdbx_description
1 polymer ?
#
loop_
_entity_poly.entity_id
_entity_poly.type
_entity_poly.pdbx_seq_one_letter_code
_entity_poly.pdbx_strand_id
1 'polypeptide(L)' 'MPHDSPLPVLTRKILGALTQDFASPGTIALRAGIPTIRRAQIVALVCRDLEQRGLAERSGPKHQPRWRRRDEPHEP' A
#
# COMPACT_ATOMS: atom_id res chain seq x y z
N MET A 1 -10.54 -20.16 13.09
CA MET A 1 -11.19 -19.05 12.37
C MET A 1 -10.10 -18.21 11.75
N PRO A 2 -9.89 -18.19 10.43
CA PRO A 2 -9.01 -17.18 9.85
C PRO A 2 -9.68 -15.83 10.10
N HIS A 3 -8.98 -14.91 10.78
CA HIS A 3 -9.45 -13.54 10.96
C HIS A 3 -9.36 -12.82 9.61
N ASP A 4 -10.34 -13.03 8.74
CA ASP A 4 -10.65 -12.14 7.63
C ASP A 4 -11.30 -10.87 8.22
N SER A 5 -10.53 -10.14 9.03
CA SER A 5 -10.98 -8.84 9.51
C SER A 5 -11.00 -7.93 8.29
N PRO A 6 -12.19 -7.44 7.86
CA PRO A 6 -12.31 -6.65 6.66
C PRO A 6 -11.32 -5.49 6.71
N LEU A 7 -10.46 -5.37 5.69
CA LEU A 7 -9.48 -4.28 5.63
C LEU A 7 -10.19 -2.94 5.84
N PRO A 8 -9.65 -2.04 6.68
CA PRO A 8 -10.20 -0.70 6.86
C PRO A 8 -10.42 -0.01 5.51
N VAL A 9 -11.46 0.82 5.40
CA VAL A 9 -11.81 1.52 4.16
C VAL A 9 -10.61 2.25 3.56
N LEU A 10 -9.78 2.86 4.41
CA LEU A 10 -8.54 3.52 4.02
C LEU A 10 -7.53 2.55 3.40
N THR A 11 -7.35 1.38 4.01
CA THR A 11 -6.44 0.34 3.52
C THR A 11 -6.87 -0.20 2.16
N ARG A 12 -8.17 -0.42 1.95
CA ARG A 12 -8.70 -0.81 0.63
C ARG A 12 -8.48 0.26 -0.43
N LYS A 13 -8.70 1.54 -0.10
CA LYS A 13 -8.42 2.65 -1.02
C LYS A 13 -6.95 2.72 -1.41
N ILE A 14 -6.05 2.54 -0.44
CA ILE A 14 -4.60 2.55 -0.68
C ILE A 14 -4.18 1.31 -1.50
N LEU A 15 -4.71 0.13 -1.17
CA LEU A 15 -4.45 -1.09 -1.93
C LEU A 15 -4.95 -0.98 -3.38
N GLY A 16 -6.14 -0.41 -3.59
CA GLY A 16 -6.67 -0.13 -4.94
C GLY A 16 -5.88 0.93 -5.70
N ALA A 17 -5.17 1.82 -5.00
CA ALA A 17 -4.30 2.83 -5.59
C ALA A 17 -2.88 2.31 -5.91
N LEU A 18 -2.49 1.16 -5.34
CA LEU A 18 -1.24 0.48 -5.68
C LEU A 18 -1.37 -0.17 -7.06
N THR A 19 -0.35 0.05 -7.89
CA THR A 19 -0.23 -0.52 -9.23
C THR A 19 0.87 -1.58 -9.26
N GLN A 20 1.00 -2.33 -10.36
CA GLN A 20 2.14 -3.24 -10.56
C GLN A 20 3.48 -2.49 -10.65
N ASP A 21 3.45 -1.20 -11.03
CA ASP A 21 4.61 -0.32 -11.02
C ASP A 21 4.88 0.31 -9.64
N PHE A 22 6.18 0.52 -9.33
CA PHE A 22 6.65 1.08 -8.08
C PHE A 22 6.36 2.58 -7.96
N ALA A 23 5.42 2.94 -7.09
CA ALA A 23 5.01 4.32 -6.86
C ALA A 23 5.45 4.84 -5.49
N SER A 24 5.76 6.13 -5.43
CA SER A 24 6.03 6.85 -4.17
C SER A 24 4.74 7.03 -3.36
N PRO A 25 4.82 7.14 -2.01
CA PRO A 25 3.64 7.28 -1.15
C PRO A 25 2.83 8.55 -1.45
N GLY A 26 3.46 9.61 -1.96
CA GLY A 26 2.77 10.80 -2.46
C GLY A 26 1.89 10.50 -3.68
N THR A 27 2.42 9.78 -4.66
CA THR A 27 1.67 9.36 -5.87
C THR A 27 0.52 8.43 -5.50
N ILE A 28 0.76 7.48 -4.60
CA ILE A 28 -0.28 6.55 -4.11
C ILE A 28 -1.37 7.33 -3.36
N ALA A 29 -1.01 8.30 -2.53
CA ALA A 29 -1.98 9.15 -1.83
C ALA A 29 -2.87 9.96 -2.78
N LEU A 30 -2.29 10.48 -3.87
CA LEU A 30 -3.03 11.19 -4.92
C LEU A 30 -4.03 10.25 -5.61
N ARG A 31 -3.58 9.06 -6.01
CA ARG A 31 -4.44 8.03 -6.63
C ARG A 31 -5.55 7.55 -5.69
N ALA A 32 -5.24 7.42 -4.39
CA ALA A 32 -6.21 7.03 -3.36
C ALA A 32 -7.18 8.17 -2.97
N GLY A 33 -6.99 9.38 -3.50
CA GLY A 33 -7.82 10.54 -3.19
C GLY A 33 -7.76 10.96 -1.72
N ILE A 34 -6.59 10.87 -1.09
CA ILE A 34 -6.41 11.22 0.34
C ILE A 34 -6.01 12.71 0.45
N PRO A 35 -6.89 13.60 0.96
CA PRO A 35 -6.66 15.05 0.96
C PRO A 35 -5.76 15.55 2.12
N THR A 36 -5.16 14.67 2.91
CA THR A 36 -4.51 15.05 4.17
C THR A 36 -3.08 15.59 3.99
N ILE A 37 -2.70 16.61 4.77
CA ILE A 37 -1.31 17.13 4.84
C ILE A 37 -0.29 16.03 5.18
N ARG A 38 -0.68 15.04 5.99
CA ARG A 38 0.13 13.87 6.37
C ARG A 38 -0.11 12.62 5.51
N ARG A 39 -0.74 12.76 4.34
CA ARG A 39 -1.13 11.64 3.47
C ARG A 39 0.02 10.67 3.16
N ALA A 40 1.23 11.19 2.92
CA ALA A 40 2.38 10.35 2.60
C ALA A 40 2.82 9.48 3.80
N GLN A 41 2.75 10.00 5.03
CA GLN A 41 3.08 9.23 6.23
C GLN A 41 2.04 8.14 6.50
N ILE A 42 0.75 8.48 6.36
CA ILE A 42 -0.35 7.53 6.51
C ILE A 42 -0.24 6.41 5.48
N VAL A 43 -0.02 6.77 4.21
CA VAL A 43 0.17 5.79 3.13
C VAL A 43 1.39 4.92 3.38
N ALA A 44 2.52 5.47 3.83
CA ALA A 44 3.71 4.68 4.14
C ALA A 44 3.46 3.66 5.27
N LEU A 45 2.71 4.04 6.30
CA LEU A 45 2.29 3.15 7.39
C LEU A 45 1.41 2.01 6.87
N VAL A 46 0.41 2.34 6.06
CA VAL A 46 -0.50 1.34 5.48
C VAL A 46 0.22 0.44 4.48
N CYS A 47 1.09 0.98 3.62
CA CYS A 47 1.90 0.18 2.69
C CYS A 47 2.84 -0.76 3.43
N ARG A 48 3.35 -0.39 4.61
CA ARG A 48 4.16 -1.27 5.45
C ARG A 48 3.34 -2.41 6.06
N ASP A 49 2.10 -2.15 6.47
CA ASP A 49 1.16 -3.20 6.90
C ASP A 49 0.80 -4.14 5.72
N LEU A 50 0.55 -3.58 4.53
CA LEU A 50 0.30 -4.37 3.32
C LEU A 50 1.52 -5.22 2.89
N GLU A 51 2.74 -4.70 3.07
CA GLU A 51 4.00 -5.43 2.86
C GLU A 51 4.09 -6.62 3.82
N GLN A 52 3.79 -6.44 5.10
CA GLN A 52 3.77 -7.52 6.09
C GLN A 52 2.72 -8.59 5.78
N ARG A 53 1.60 -8.20 5.16
CA ARG A 53 0.55 -9.11 4.70
C ARG A 53 0.85 -9.76 3.35
N GLY A 54 1.97 -9.42 2.70
CA GLY A 54 2.32 -9.94 1.38
C GLY A 54 1.49 -9.36 0.21
N LEU A 55 0.73 -8.29 0.43
CA LEU A 55 -0.13 -7.63 -0.58
C LEU A 55 0.56 -6.47 -1.30
N ALA A 56 1.70 -6.02 -0.77
CA ALA A 56 2.52 -4.99 -1.38
C ALA A 56 4.00 -5.37 -1.32
N GLU A 57 4.79 -4.82 -2.23
CA GLU A 57 6.24 -4.96 -2.22
C GLU A 57 6.89 -3.59 -2.16
N ARG A 58 7.90 -3.45 -1.29
CA ARG A 58 8.68 -2.22 -1.13
C ARG A 58 10.01 -2.33 -1.86
N SER A 59 10.35 -1.28 -2.60
CA SER A 59 11.65 -1.10 -3.22
C SER A 59 12.17 0.33 -3.05
N GLY A 60 13.42 0.56 -3.44
CA GLY A 60 14.09 1.85 -3.36
C GLY A 60 14.77 2.13 -2.00
N PRO A 61 15.48 3.27 -1.91
CA PRO A 61 16.26 3.63 -0.74
C PRO A 61 15.37 4.03 0.45
N LYS A 62 15.90 3.89 1.68
CA LYS A 62 15.17 4.20 2.93
C LYS A 62 14.52 5.59 2.96
N HIS A 63 15.11 6.58 2.27
CA HIS A 63 14.62 7.97 2.23
C HIS A 63 13.56 8.23 1.14
N GLN A 64 13.42 7.34 0.15
CA GLN A 64 12.41 7.40 -0.90
C GLN A 64 11.88 5.99 -1.20
N PRO A 65 11.16 5.38 -0.23
CA PRO A 65 10.56 4.08 -0.44
C PRO A 65 9.48 4.17 -1.52
N ARG A 66 9.44 3.16 -2.39
CA ARG A 66 8.41 2.97 -3.39
C ARG A 66 7.69 1.67 -3.12
N TRP A 67 6.40 1.65 -3.39
CA TRP A 67 5.56 0.48 -3.21
C TRP A 67 4.85 0.13 -4.50
N ARG A 68 4.73 -1.18 -4.75
CA ARG A 68 3.87 -1.74 -5.78
C ARG A 68 2.89 -2.72 -5.15
N ARG A 69 1.79 -2.96 -5.84
CA ARG A 69 0.86 -4.03 -5.50
C ARG A 69 1.55 -5.35 -5.79
N ARG A 70 1.51 -6.25 -4.82
CA ARG A 70 1.83 -7.66 -5.03
C ARG A 70 0.50 -8.32 -5.31
N ASP A 71 0.29 -8.71 -6.57
CA ASP A 71 -0.74 -9.69 -6.89
C ASP A 71 -0.37 -10.94 -6.09
N GLU A 72 -1.33 -11.55 -5.41
CA GLU A 72 -1.13 -12.73 -4.57
C GLU A 72 -0.17 -13.74 -5.23
N PRO A 73 0.70 -14.43 -4.46
CA PRO A 73 1.24 -15.68 -4.96
C PRO A 73 0.05 -16.63 -5.15
N HIS A 74 -0.34 -16.83 -6.41
CA HIS A 74 -1.13 -17.97 -6.82
C HIS A 74 -0.38 -19.22 -6.34
N GLU A 75 -0.89 -19.89 -5.31
CA GLU A 75 -0.40 -21.21 -4.92
C GLU A 75 -0.62 -22.17 -6.12
N PRO A 76 0.35 -23.04 -6.43
CA PRO A 76 0.40 -23.87 -7.65
C PRO A 76 -0.62 -25.01 -7.70
#